data_AF-A0A954CJ95-F1
#
_entry.id   AF-A0A954CJ95-F1
#
_cell.length_a   1.000
_cell.length_b   1.000
_cell.length_c   1.000
_cell.angle_alpha   90.00
_cell.angle_beta   90.00
_cell.angle_gamma   90.00
#
_symmetry.space_group_name_H-M   'P 1'
#
loop_
_entity.id
_entity.type
_entity.pdbx_description
1 polymer ?
#
loop_
_entity_poly.entity_id
_entity_poly.type
_entity_poly.pdbx_seq_one_letter_code
_entity_poly.pdbx_strand_id
1 'polypeptide(L)'
;MSAKEKTPVKKIAAEDFESKANSSQLAPGDFLSRVSYCQVVSRQPGGMLVVRNKDGFEWSISEGIVEAEFYSADQFDHEHVQKMTKTELVELLLSARDAAFTVAYHKQLKMEDAIESMANAVAEAGGLGSGKRQAKAFLKKTLPDNTQGELRVLQGHMLKPEPLLGRSHVWDFESKGIRLVDHRTVQWLILRGVKYELK
;
A
#
# COMPACT_ATOMS: atom_id res chain seq x y z
N MET A 1 7.91 54.94 30.65
CA MET A 1 7.94 53.87 29.63
C MET A 1 7.99 52.55 30.37
N SER A 2 6.88 51.79 30.42
CA SER A 2 6.78 50.54 31.17
C SER A 2 7.13 49.36 30.26
N ALA A 3 8.12 48.56 30.65
CA ALA A 3 8.55 47.37 29.93
C ALA A 3 7.51 46.26 30.11
N LYS A 4 6.89 45.81 29.01
CA LYS A 4 6.03 44.62 29.01
C LYS A 4 6.91 43.38 29.14
N GLU A 5 6.79 42.71 30.28
CA GLU A 5 7.35 41.40 30.55
C GLU A 5 6.69 40.38 29.61
N LYS A 6 7.48 39.73 28.75
CA LYS A 6 6.99 38.69 27.83
C LYS A 6 6.86 37.39 28.61
N THR A 7 5.62 36.96 28.85
CA THR A 7 5.31 35.63 29.39
C THR A 7 5.89 34.54 28.48
N PRO A 8 6.63 33.55 28.99
CA PRO A 8 7.22 32.52 28.16
C PRO A 8 6.12 31.58 27.64
N VAL A 9 6.02 31.46 26.31
CA VAL A 9 5.17 30.46 25.66
C VAL A 9 5.77 29.09 25.94
N LYS A 10 5.10 28.29 26.78
CA LYS A 10 5.45 26.88 26.99
C LYS A 10 5.38 26.16 25.64
N LYS A 11 6.50 25.60 25.20
CA LYS A 11 6.54 24.63 24.11
C LYS A 11 5.77 23.40 24.56
N ILE A 12 4.57 23.19 24.02
CA ILE A 12 3.84 21.94 24.21
C ILE A 12 4.52 20.91 23.30
N ALA A 13 4.95 19.79 23.87
CA ALA A 13 5.52 18.69 23.10
C ALA A 13 4.42 18.12 22.19
N ALA A 14 4.77 17.78 20.95
CA ALA A 14 3.81 17.26 19.96
C ALA A 14 3.18 15.90 20.35
N GLU A 15 3.68 15.28 21.43
CA GLU A 15 3.33 13.93 21.88
C GLU A 15 2.07 13.92 22.78
N ASP A 16 1.55 15.07 23.20
CA ASP A 16 0.43 15.19 24.16
C ASP A 16 -0.98 15.34 23.53
N PHE A 17 -1.14 15.24 22.21
CA PHE A 17 -2.39 15.66 21.53
C PHE A 17 -3.33 14.56 21.01
N GLU A 18 -3.01 13.27 21.17
CA GLU A 18 -3.92 12.21 20.73
C GLU A 18 -4.72 11.64 21.91
N SER A 19 -5.90 12.21 22.18
CA SER A 19 -6.92 11.56 23.00
C SER A 19 -8.10 11.15 22.12
N LYS A 20 -8.49 9.87 22.20
CA LYS A 20 -9.71 9.38 21.54
C LYS A 20 -10.93 9.98 22.24
N ALA A 21 -12.03 10.14 21.49
CA ALA A 21 -13.28 10.64 22.05
C ALA A 21 -13.73 9.82 23.27
N ASN A 22 -14.15 10.51 24.32
CA ASN A 22 -14.78 9.90 25.49
C ASN A 22 -16.29 9.92 25.31
N SER A 23 -16.92 8.75 25.17
CA SER A 23 -18.35 8.65 24.86
C SER A 23 -19.25 9.27 25.93
N SER A 24 -18.81 9.36 27.19
CA SER A 24 -19.60 9.98 28.27
C SER A 24 -19.60 11.52 28.22
N GLN A 25 -18.73 12.11 27.39
CA GLN A 25 -18.60 13.56 27.23
C GLN A 25 -19.19 14.07 25.92
N LEU A 26 -19.71 13.19 25.06
CA LEU A 26 -20.30 13.57 23.79
C LEU A 26 -21.72 14.10 23.96
N ALA A 27 -22.05 15.14 23.20
CA ALA A 27 -23.36 15.78 23.15
C ALA A 27 -23.93 15.81 21.71
N PRO A 28 -25.26 15.90 21.53
CA PRO A 28 -25.85 16.10 20.22
C PRO A 28 -25.28 17.36 19.54
N GLY A 29 -24.77 17.20 18.32
CA GLY A 29 -24.12 18.27 17.55
C GLY A 29 -22.59 18.17 17.52
N ASP A 30 -21.97 17.30 18.32
CA ASP A 30 -20.53 17.06 18.25
C ASP A 30 -20.14 16.39 16.93
N PHE A 31 -18.99 16.81 16.38
CA PHE A 31 -18.41 16.24 15.17
C PHE A 31 -17.36 15.20 15.52
N LEU A 32 -17.48 14.01 14.93
CA LEU A 32 -16.50 12.94 15.05
C LEU A 32 -15.87 12.65 13.69
N SER A 33 -14.60 12.26 13.66
CA SER A 33 -13.93 11.81 12.45
C SER A 33 -13.16 10.51 12.72
N ARG A 34 -13.15 9.62 11.72
CA ARG A 34 -12.39 8.37 11.76
C ARG A 34 -12.19 7.85 10.33
N VAL A 35 -10.98 7.42 10.01
CA VAL A 35 -10.71 6.55 8.86
C VAL A 35 -10.62 5.11 9.35
N SER A 36 -11.39 4.20 8.77
CA SER A 36 -11.36 2.79 9.14
C SER A 36 -11.40 1.90 7.92
N TYR A 37 -10.32 1.14 7.70
CA TYR A 37 -10.25 0.08 6.70
C TYR A 37 -10.91 -1.18 7.23
N CYS A 38 -11.85 -1.72 6.46
CA CYS A 38 -12.76 -2.76 6.93
C CYS A 38 -12.71 -3.98 6.01
N GLN A 39 -12.66 -5.17 6.60
CA GLN A 39 -12.86 -6.44 5.93
C GLN A 39 -14.31 -6.90 6.15
N VAL A 40 -15.01 -7.30 5.09
CA VAL A 40 -16.34 -7.92 5.24
C VAL A 40 -16.16 -9.32 5.83
N VAL A 41 -16.83 -9.57 6.97
CA VAL A 41 -16.78 -10.85 7.69
C VAL A 41 -17.97 -11.73 7.33
N SER A 42 -19.17 -11.16 7.29
CA SER A 42 -20.38 -11.90 6.93
C SER A 42 -21.47 -10.98 6.39
N ARG A 43 -22.44 -11.57 5.68
CA ARG A 43 -23.68 -10.90 5.27
C ARG A 43 -24.83 -11.40 6.12
N GLN A 44 -25.63 -10.49 6.64
CA GLN A 44 -26.81 -10.80 7.44
C GLN A 44 -28.10 -10.57 6.62
N PRO A 45 -29.19 -11.27 6.96
CA PRO A 45 -30.50 -11.00 6.37
C PRO A 45 -30.92 -9.54 6.57
N GLY A 46 -31.57 -8.95 5.57
CA GLY A 46 -32.02 -7.55 5.61
C GLY A 46 -30.99 -6.53 5.10
N GLY A 47 -29.97 -6.96 4.34
CA GLY A 47 -29.03 -6.05 3.67
C GLY A 47 -28.01 -5.41 4.62
N MET A 48 -27.59 -6.17 5.64
CA MET A 48 -26.56 -5.73 6.60
C MET A 48 -25.28 -6.53 6.39
N LEU A 49 -24.13 -5.86 6.50
CA LEU A 49 -22.80 -6.44 6.42
C LEU A 49 -22.13 -6.33 7.79
N VAL A 50 -21.61 -7.43 8.31
CA VAL A 50 -20.68 -7.39 9.47
C VAL A 50 -19.29 -7.16 8.92
N VAL A 51 -18.65 -6.09 9.40
CA VAL A 51 -17.29 -5.75 9.01
C VAL A 51 -16.36 -5.76 10.20
N ARG A 52 -15.07 -5.99 9.97
CA ARG A 52 -14.00 -5.97 10.97
C ARG A 52 -12.90 -5.02 10.56
N ASN A 53 -12.39 -4.19 11.47
CA ASN A 53 -11.22 -3.35 11.21
C ASN A 53 -9.89 -4.00 11.62
N LYS A 54 -8.78 -3.30 11.37
CA LYS A 54 -7.43 -3.76 11.71
C LYS A 54 -7.20 -4.02 13.22
N ASP A 55 -7.95 -3.34 14.08
CA ASP A 55 -7.85 -3.47 15.53
C ASP A 55 -8.73 -4.62 16.07
N GLY A 56 -9.45 -5.32 15.18
CA GLY A 56 -10.30 -6.45 15.53
C GLY A 56 -11.72 -6.08 15.95
N PHE A 57 -12.10 -4.80 15.91
CA PHE A 57 -13.48 -4.38 16.21
C PHE A 57 -14.41 -4.80 15.07
N GLU A 58 -15.56 -5.36 15.44
CA GLU A 58 -16.62 -5.72 14.52
C GLU A 58 -17.87 -4.88 14.74
N TRP A 59 -18.53 -4.50 13.65
CA TRP A 59 -19.83 -3.85 13.70
C TRP A 59 -20.61 -4.10 12.41
N SER A 60 -21.92 -3.84 12.44
CA SER A 60 -22.79 -3.97 11.28
C SER A 60 -22.95 -2.64 10.55
N ILE A 61 -22.92 -2.67 9.22
CA ILE A 61 -23.17 -1.55 8.31
C ILE A 61 -24.24 -1.97 7.30
N SER A 62 -25.17 -1.08 6.96
CA SER A 62 -26.13 -1.37 5.88
C SER A 62 -25.48 -1.32 4.50
N GLU A 63 -26.00 -2.11 3.56
CA GLU A 63 -25.52 -2.11 2.17
C GLU A 63 -25.58 -0.72 1.54
N GLY A 64 -26.64 0.05 1.80
CA GLY A 64 -26.75 1.42 1.28
C GLY A 64 -25.66 2.38 1.76
N ILE A 65 -25.17 2.23 3.00
CA ILE A 65 -24.00 3.02 3.47
C ILE A 65 -22.73 2.53 2.78
N VAL A 66 -22.56 1.23 2.59
CA VAL A 66 -21.40 0.66 1.89
C VAL A 66 -21.33 1.15 0.44
N GLU A 67 -22.45 1.13 -0.28
CA GLU A 67 -22.53 1.59 -1.66
C GLU A 67 -22.32 3.11 -1.80
N ALA A 68 -22.72 3.90 -0.80
CA ALA A 68 -22.59 5.35 -0.84
C ALA A 68 -21.23 5.89 -0.36
N GLU A 69 -20.60 5.24 0.64
CA GLU A 69 -19.47 5.81 1.37
C GLU A 69 -18.18 5.00 1.28
N PHE A 70 -18.22 3.74 0.81
CA PHE A 70 -17.06 2.87 0.80
C PHE A 70 -16.51 2.66 -0.61
N TYR A 71 -15.18 2.69 -0.72
CA TYR A 71 -14.48 2.21 -1.91
C TYR A 71 -13.92 0.82 -1.66
N SER A 72 -14.17 -0.08 -2.61
CA SER A 72 -13.48 -1.37 -2.66
C SER A 72 -12.07 -1.19 -3.20
N ALA A 73 -11.11 -1.93 -2.65
CA ALA A 73 -9.76 -2.00 -3.20
C ALA A 73 -9.72 -2.75 -4.55
N ASP A 74 -10.67 -3.67 -4.78
CA ASP A 74 -10.63 -4.62 -5.90
C ASP A 74 -11.75 -4.44 -6.91
N GLN A 75 -12.91 -3.92 -6.51
CA GLN A 75 -13.99 -3.73 -7.46
C GLN A 75 -13.70 -2.50 -8.30
N PHE A 76 -13.81 -2.66 -9.61
CA PHE A 76 -13.72 -1.58 -10.57
C PHE A 76 -14.64 -1.84 -11.76
N ASP A 77 -14.91 -0.80 -12.51
CA ASP A 77 -15.65 -0.91 -13.77
C ASP A 77 -14.75 -1.52 -14.86
N HIS A 78 -15.05 -2.77 -15.24
CA HIS A 78 -14.29 -3.52 -16.24
C HIS A 78 -14.40 -2.93 -17.65
N GLU A 79 -15.43 -2.13 -17.94
CA GLU A 79 -15.62 -1.48 -19.23
C GLU A 79 -14.71 -0.25 -19.38
N HIS A 80 -14.28 0.34 -18.26
CA HIS A 80 -13.56 1.62 -18.22
C HIS A 80 -12.17 1.50 -17.60
N VAL A 81 -11.26 0.78 -18.27
CA VAL A 81 -9.84 0.74 -17.92
C VAL A 81 -9.08 1.90 -18.56
N GLN A 82 -8.44 2.74 -17.75
CA GLN A 82 -7.69 3.90 -18.24
C GLN A 82 -6.22 3.55 -18.46
N LYS A 83 -5.68 3.88 -19.63
CA LYS A 83 -4.25 3.74 -19.93
C LYS A 83 -3.52 5.02 -19.55
N MET A 84 -2.46 4.91 -18.76
CA MET A 84 -1.67 6.05 -18.27
C MET A 84 -0.17 5.81 -18.45
N THR A 85 0.59 6.89 -18.49
CA THR A 85 2.04 6.83 -18.36
C THR A 85 2.44 6.44 -16.93
N LYS A 86 3.68 6.01 -16.76
CA LYS A 86 4.21 5.64 -15.43
C LYS A 86 4.14 6.80 -14.43
N THR A 87 4.48 8.01 -14.87
CA THR A 87 4.45 9.20 -14.01
C THR A 87 3.04 9.47 -13.50
N GLU A 88 2.05 9.46 -14.39
CA GLU A 88 0.64 9.67 -14.02
C GLU A 88 0.14 8.58 -13.05
N LEU A 89 0.50 7.31 -13.29
CA LEU A 89 0.12 6.20 -12.42
C LEU A 89 0.71 6.34 -11.01
N VAL A 90 1.95 6.84 -10.90
CA VAL A 90 2.62 7.09 -9.63
C VAL A 90 2.02 8.29 -8.92
N GLU A 91 1.75 9.39 -9.62
CA GLU A 91 1.05 10.55 -9.05
C GLU A 91 -0.33 10.14 -8.49
N LEU A 92 -1.05 9.29 -9.23
CA LEU A 92 -2.32 8.74 -8.80
C LEU A 92 -2.20 7.87 -7.56
N LEU A 93 -1.20 6.98 -7.50
CA LEU A 93 -0.89 6.19 -6.30
C LEU A 93 -0.58 7.08 -5.10
N LEU A 94 0.19 8.16 -5.29
CA LEU A 94 0.51 9.11 -4.23
C LEU A 94 -0.72 9.92 -3.77
N SER A 95 -1.70 10.11 -4.67
CA SER A 95 -2.97 10.78 -4.37
C SER A 95 -3.97 9.91 -3.60
N ALA A 96 -3.72 8.60 -3.49
CA ALA A 96 -4.64 7.66 -2.84
C ALA A 96 -4.93 8.01 -1.38
N ARG A 97 -3.99 8.67 -0.68
CA ARG A 97 -4.11 9.12 0.72
C ARG A 97 -4.69 8.02 1.61
N ASP A 98 -5.92 8.22 2.07
CA ASP A 98 -6.66 7.38 2.99
C ASP A 98 -7.57 6.35 2.31
N ALA A 99 -7.59 6.27 0.98
CA ALA A 99 -8.35 5.26 0.25
C ALA A 99 -7.64 3.91 0.26
N ALA A 100 -8.44 2.84 0.34
CA ALA A 100 -8.00 1.49 0.02
C ALA A 100 -7.76 1.36 -1.50
N PHE A 101 -6.70 0.66 -1.89
CA PHE A 101 -6.35 0.42 -3.29
C PHE A 101 -5.70 -0.94 -3.48
N THR A 102 -5.70 -1.39 -4.73
CA THR A 102 -4.93 -2.57 -5.15
C THR A 102 -3.90 -2.13 -6.20
N VAL A 103 -2.63 -2.46 -5.98
CA VAL A 103 -1.53 -2.10 -6.89
C VAL A 103 -0.77 -3.35 -7.32
N ALA A 104 -0.40 -3.42 -8.60
CA ALA A 104 0.52 -4.42 -9.10
C ALA A 104 1.85 -3.81 -9.53
N TYR A 105 2.93 -4.46 -9.15
CA TYR A 105 4.29 -4.02 -9.43
C TYR A 105 5.25 -5.21 -9.48
N HIS A 106 6.32 -5.10 -10.26
CA HIS A 106 7.37 -6.11 -10.25
C HIS A 106 8.26 -5.94 -9.03
N LYS A 107 8.53 -7.04 -8.31
CA LYS A 107 9.58 -7.01 -7.29
C LYS A 107 10.92 -6.67 -7.94
N GLN A 108 11.73 -5.85 -7.29
CA GLN A 108 13.13 -5.75 -7.68
C GLN A 108 13.81 -7.09 -7.33
N LEU A 109 14.38 -7.76 -8.34
CA LEU A 109 15.26 -8.88 -8.09
C LEU A 109 16.50 -8.36 -7.39
N LYS A 110 16.87 -8.99 -6.28
CA LYS A 110 18.23 -8.88 -5.79
C LYS A 110 19.08 -9.73 -6.72
N MET A 111 19.95 -9.09 -7.50
CA MET A 111 20.77 -9.77 -8.50
C MET A 111 21.57 -10.91 -7.86
N GLU A 112 22.00 -10.75 -6.60
CA GLU A 112 22.66 -11.80 -5.82
C GLU A 112 21.82 -13.07 -5.70
N ASP A 113 20.53 -12.94 -5.36
CA ASP A 113 19.60 -14.06 -5.17
C ASP A 113 19.25 -14.71 -6.52
N ALA A 114 19.08 -13.89 -7.57
CA ALA A 114 18.81 -14.38 -8.92
C ALA A 114 20.00 -15.16 -9.51
N ILE A 115 21.21 -14.62 -9.36
CA ILE A 115 22.44 -15.28 -9.80
C ILE A 115 22.67 -16.58 -9.01
N GLU A 116 22.37 -16.60 -7.71
CA GLU A 116 22.50 -17.80 -6.89
C GLU A 116 21.51 -18.89 -7.29
N SER A 117 20.24 -18.54 -7.50
CA SER A 117 19.23 -19.48 -8.00
C SER A 117 19.62 -20.08 -9.36
N MET A 118 20.05 -19.23 -10.32
CA MET A 118 20.49 -19.68 -11.63
C MET A 118 21.77 -20.52 -11.57
N ALA A 119 22.73 -20.16 -10.72
CA ALA A 119 23.96 -20.93 -10.55
C ALA A 119 23.68 -22.33 -9.97
N ASN A 120 22.70 -22.47 -9.08
CA ASN A 120 22.27 -23.76 -8.56
C ASN A 120 21.58 -24.59 -9.65
N ALA A 121 20.63 -24.01 -10.39
CA ALA A 121 19.91 -24.71 -11.46
C ALA A 121 20.85 -25.20 -12.58
N VAL A 122 21.87 -24.41 -12.96
CA VAL A 122 22.88 -24.80 -13.96
C VAL A 122 23.75 -25.96 -13.44
N ALA A 123 24.16 -25.91 -12.17
CA ALA A 123 24.94 -26.98 -11.56
C ALA A 123 24.14 -28.30 -11.45
N GLU A 124 22.85 -28.22 -11.13
CA GLU A 124 21.94 -29.38 -11.05
C GLU A 124 21.61 -29.98 -12.43
N ALA A 125 21.48 -29.14 -13.47
CA ALA A 125 21.23 -29.58 -14.84
C ALA A 125 22.47 -30.17 -15.56
N GLY A 126 23.60 -30.30 -14.87
CA GLY A 126 24.86 -30.76 -15.47
C GLY A 126 25.46 -29.81 -16.50
N GLY A 127 25.02 -28.54 -16.52
CA GLY A 127 25.46 -27.51 -17.45
C GLY A 127 26.76 -26.83 -17.02
N LEU A 128 27.61 -26.56 -18.01
CA LEU A 128 29.01 -26.08 -17.91
C LEU A 128 29.87 -26.85 -16.88
N GLY A 129 30.94 -27.51 -17.34
CA GLY A 129 31.96 -28.16 -16.49
C GLY A 129 32.74 -27.19 -15.58
N SER A 130 32.23 -25.98 -15.35
CA SER A 130 32.80 -24.93 -14.54
C SER A 130 32.01 -24.82 -13.24
N GLY A 131 32.65 -25.15 -12.10
CA GLY A 131 32.00 -25.19 -10.79
C GLY A 131 31.24 -23.88 -10.44
N LYS A 132 30.28 -23.97 -9.52
CA LYS A 132 29.33 -22.92 -9.06
C LYS A 132 29.88 -21.48 -9.05
N ARG A 133 31.16 -21.30 -8.72
CA ARG A 133 31.87 -20.00 -8.70
C ARG A 133 32.06 -19.36 -10.08
N GLN A 134 32.35 -20.14 -11.13
CA GLN A 134 32.53 -19.64 -12.49
C GLN A 134 31.18 -19.31 -13.16
N ALA A 135 30.14 -20.13 -12.93
CA ALA A 135 28.77 -19.84 -13.36
C ALA A 135 28.25 -18.51 -12.77
N LYS A 136 28.47 -18.28 -11.46
CA LYS A 136 28.11 -17.02 -10.77
C LYS A 136 28.81 -15.79 -11.37
N ALA A 137 30.10 -15.91 -11.71
CA ALA A 137 30.87 -14.81 -12.31
C ALA A 137 30.43 -14.49 -13.74
N PHE A 138 30.08 -15.51 -14.53
CA PHE A 138 29.55 -15.34 -15.88
C PHE A 138 28.16 -14.71 -15.86
N LEU A 139 27.24 -15.23 -15.05
CA LEU A 139 25.88 -14.70 -14.93
C LEU A 139 25.88 -13.23 -14.48
N LYS A 140 26.74 -12.86 -13.53
CA LYS A 140 26.91 -11.45 -13.10
C LYS A 140 27.37 -10.52 -14.23
N LYS A 141 28.11 -11.04 -15.22
CA LYS A 141 28.63 -10.27 -16.35
C LYS A 141 27.64 -10.18 -17.51
N THR A 142 26.76 -11.17 -17.65
CA THR A 142 25.88 -11.33 -18.81
C THR A 142 24.44 -10.90 -18.54
N LEU A 143 23.98 -10.91 -17.29
CA LEU A 143 22.62 -10.51 -16.94
C LEU A 143 22.46 -8.98 -17.00
N PRO A 144 21.43 -8.47 -17.71
CA PRO A 144 21.12 -7.05 -17.69
C PRO A 144 20.58 -6.62 -16.32
N ASP A 145 20.93 -5.41 -15.90
CA ASP A 145 20.45 -4.78 -14.64
C ASP A 145 18.92 -4.60 -14.58
N ASN A 146 18.21 -4.77 -15.70
CA ASN A 146 16.77 -4.56 -15.82
C ASN A 146 15.96 -5.86 -15.80
N THR A 147 16.43 -6.89 -15.11
CA THR A 147 15.64 -8.12 -14.95
C THR A 147 14.47 -7.81 -14.01
N GLN A 148 13.24 -7.78 -14.54
CA GLN A 148 12.04 -7.57 -13.74
C GLN A 148 11.74 -8.82 -12.93
N GLY A 149 11.52 -8.67 -11.63
CA GLY A 149 11.14 -9.79 -10.78
C GLY A 149 9.69 -10.21 -10.96
N GLU A 150 9.27 -11.14 -10.12
CA GLU A 150 7.89 -11.62 -10.07
C GLU A 150 6.89 -10.45 -9.91
N LEU A 151 5.79 -10.50 -10.68
CA LEU A 151 4.68 -9.57 -10.52
C LEU A 151 4.01 -9.82 -9.17
N ARG A 152 3.92 -8.79 -8.34
CA ARG A 152 3.20 -8.82 -7.08
C ARG A 152 1.99 -7.93 -7.16
N VAL A 153 0.86 -8.45 -6.68
CA VAL A 153 -0.36 -7.69 -6.41
C VAL A 153 -0.44 -7.45 -4.90
N LEU A 154 -0.75 -6.23 -4.49
CA LEU A 154 -0.86 -5.83 -3.09
C LEU A 154 -2.14 -5.01 -2.90
N GLN A 155 -2.89 -5.32 -1.86
CA GLN A 155 -4.05 -4.55 -1.41
C GLN A 155 -3.70 -3.80 -0.14
N GLY A 156 -3.97 -2.51 -0.07
CA GLY A 156 -3.53 -1.72 1.07
C GLY A 156 -3.99 -0.27 1.07
N HIS A 157 -3.38 0.50 1.98
CA HIS A 157 -3.50 1.96 2.00
C HIS A 157 -2.13 2.60 2.23
N MET A 158 -2.00 3.86 1.80
CA MET A 158 -0.74 4.60 1.89
C MET A 158 -0.48 4.99 3.35
N LEU A 159 0.71 4.67 3.87
CA LEU A 159 1.15 5.16 5.17
C LEU A 159 1.96 6.44 5.01
N LYS A 160 2.96 6.40 4.13
CA LYS A 160 3.87 7.51 3.91
C LYS A 160 4.39 7.48 2.47
N PRO A 161 4.20 8.56 1.70
CA PRO A 161 4.88 8.71 0.43
C PRO A 161 6.37 9.05 0.67
N GLU A 162 7.29 8.36 -0.02
CA GLU A 162 8.71 8.74 -0.07
C GLU A 162 9.09 9.13 -1.50
N PRO A 163 8.66 10.31 -1.96
CA PRO A 163 8.82 10.72 -3.37
C PRO A 163 10.28 10.79 -3.80
N LEU A 164 11.21 11.09 -2.88
CA LEU A 164 12.65 11.21 -3.17
C LEU A 164 13.31 9.88 -3.55
N LEU A 165 12.78 8.75 -3.09
CA LEU A 165 13.39 7.43 -3.30
C LEU A 165 12.63 6.56 -4.32
N GLY A 166 11.57 7.10 -4.93
CA GLY A 166 10.72 6.37 -5.88
C GLY A 166 10.01 5.17 -5.25
N ARG A 167 9.71 5.25 -3.94
CA ARG A 167 9.05 4.19 -3.18
C ARG A 167 8.00 4.76 -2.25
N SER A 168 7.03 3.92 -1.88
CA SER A 168 6.00 4.26 -0.89
C SER A 168 5.88 3.18 0.17
N HIS A 169 5.68 3.59 1.42
CA HIS A 169 5.28 2.71 2.49
C HIS A 169 3.77 2.49 2.43
N VAL A 170 3.37 1.24 2.24
CA VAL A 170 1.98 0.82 2.13
C VAL A 170 1.72 -0.20 3.23
N TRP A 171 0.59 -0.04 3.93
CA TRP A 171 0.10 -1.08 4.83
C TRP A 171 -0.63 -2.13 4.00
N ASP A 172 -0.10 -3.34 3.98
CA ASP A 172 -0.65 -4.48 3.26
C ASP A 172 -1.74 -5.15 4.11
N PHE A 173 -2.95 -5.24 3.57
CA PHE A 173 -4.10 -5.84 4.25
C PHE A 173 -3.97 -7.36 4.38
N GLU A 174 -3.33 -8.03 3.42
CA GLU A 174 -3.17 -9.49 3.42
C GLU A 174 -2.08 -9.91 4.41
N SER A 175 -0.89 -9.32 4.29
CA SER A 175 0.23 -9.66 5.19
C SER A 175 0.20 -8.94 6.54
N LYS A 176 -0.76 -8.02 6.76
CA LYS A 176 -0.92 -7.21 7.98
C LYS A 176 0.37 -6.53 8.41
N GLY A 177 1.10 -5.95 7.46
CA GLY A 177 2.41 -5.39 7.69
C GLY A 177 2.78 -4.29 6.70
N ILE A 178 3.87 -3.60 6.98
CA ILE A 178 4.38 -2.53 6.13
C ILE A 178 5.16 -3.13 4.95
N ARG A 179 4.83 -2.69 3.75
CA ARG A 179 5.52 -3.05 2.50
C ARG A 179 5.99 -1.81 1.77
N LEU A 180 7.07 -1.98 1.01
CA LEU A 180 7.55 -0.99 0.06
C LEU A 180 7.02 -1.31 -1.33
N VAL A 181 6.38 -0.33 -1.95
CA VAL A 181 5.99 -0.36 -3.36
C VAL A 181 6.97 0.51 -4.13
N ASP A 182 7.64 -0.07 -5.13
CA ASP A 182 8.60 0.65 -5.98
C ASP A 182 7.89 1.24 -7.21
N HIS A 183 7.82 2.57 -7.25
CA HIS A 183 7.11 3.37 -8.26
C HIS A 183 7.60 3.08 -9.67
N ARG A 184 8.87 2.68 -9.83
CA ARG A 184 9.47 2.42 -11.14
C ARG A 184 8.95 1.15 -11.80
N THR A 185 8.38 0.26 -11.00
CA THR A 185 7.98 -1.10 -11.40
C THR A 185 6.46 -1.31 -11.41
N VAL A 186 5.69 -0.28 -11.06
CA VAL A 186 4.22 -0.33 -11.05
C VAL A 186 3.70 -0.60 -12.47
N GLN A 187 2.77 -1.54 -12.57
CA GLN A 187 2.12 -1.97 -13.80
C GLN A 187 0.68 -1.48 -13.88
N TRP A 188 -0.05 -1.54 -12.77
CA TRP A 188 -1.44 -1.06 -12.71
C TRP A 188 -1.87 -0.74 -11.27
N LEU A 189 -2.92 0.06 -11.14
CA LEU A 189 -3.54 0.49 -9.89
C LEU A 189 -5.07 0.41 -10.03
N ILE A 190 -5.75 -0.11 -9.02
CA ILE A 190 -7.19 0.02 -8.81
C ILE A 190 -7.38 1.01 -7.66
N LEU A 191 -8.07 2.11 -7.93
CA LEU A 191 -8.33 3.16 -6.95
C LEU A 191 -9.73 3.73 -7.20
N ARG A 192 -10.58 3.75 -6.15
CA ARG A 192 -11.92 4.35 -6.18
C ARG A 192 -12.81 3.85 -7.33
N GLY A 193 -12.80 2.55 -7.58
CA GLY A 193 -13.65 1.93 -8.60
C GLY A 193 -13.13 2.02 -10.03
N VAL A 194 -11.92 2.57 -10.25
CA VAL A 194 -11.32 2.67 -11.59
C VAL A 194 -9.99 1.93 -11.60
N LYS A 195 -9.74 1.18 -12.69
CA LYS A 195 -8.46 0.54 -12.95
C LYS A 195 -7.65 1.36 -13.95
N TYR A 196 -6.39 1.60 -13.59
CA TYR A 196 -5.41 2.34 -14.35
C TYR A 196 -4.26 1.40 -14.71
N GLU A 197 -3.94 1.28 -15.98
CA GLU A 197 -2.87 0.40 -16.48
C GLU A 197 -1.80 1.20 -17.20
N LEU A 198 -0.55 0.78 -17.03
CA LEU A 198 0.58 1.34 -17.74
C LEU A 198 0.40 1.15 -19.27
N LYS A 199 0.61 2.24 -20.02
CA LYS A 199 0.63 2.25 -21.49
C LYS A 199 1.93 1.68 -22.06
#